data_AF-A0AAP8Q7R4-F1
#
_entry.id   AF-A0AAP8Q7R4-F1
#
_cell.length_a   1.000
_cell.length_b   1.000
_cell.length_c   1.000
_cell.angle_alpha   90.00
_cell.angle_beta   90.00
_cell.angle_gamma   90.00
#
_symmetry.space_group_name_H-M   'P 1'
#
loop_
_entity.id
_entity.type
_entity.pdbx_description
1 polymer ?
#
loop_
_entity_poly.entity_id
_entity_poly.type
_entity_poly.pdbx_seq_one_letter_code
_entity_poly.pdbx_strand_id
1 'polypeptide(L)' 'SVASALITQGVDASRIRTQGLGPANPIASNSTAEGKAQNRRVEITLSPL' A
#
# COMPACT_ATOMS: atom_id res chain seq x y z
N SER A 1 -8.48 -4.54 -4.90
CA SER A 1 -7.40 -4.02 -4.04
C SER A 1 -6.13 -4.82 -4.30
N VAL A 2 -4.95 -4.32 -3.91
CA VAL A 2 -3.66 -5.03 -4.14
C VAL A 2 -3.65 -6.41 -3.49
N ALA A 3 -4.26 -6.56 -2.31
CA ALA A 3 -4.41 -7.86 -1.65
C ALA A 3 -5.16 -8.89 -2.50
N SER A 4 -6.29 -8.52 -3.10
CA SER A 4 -7.04 -9.43 -3.98
C SER A 4 -6.20 -9.89 -5.18
N ALA A 5 -5.42 -8.98 -5.78
CA ALA A 5 -4.55 -9.32 -6.90
C ALA A 5 -3.46 -10.34 -6.49
N LEU A 6 -2.86 -10.18 -5.31
CA LEU A 6 -1.88 -11.12 -4.77
C LEU A 6 -2.49 -12.49 -4.46
N ILE A 7 -3.72 -12.54 -3.95
CA ILE A 7 -4.45 -13.79 -3.71
C ILE A 7 -4.70 -14.52 -5.03
N THR A 8 -5.14 -13.80 -6.08
CA THR A 8 -5.33 -14.38 -7.42
C THR A 8 -4.03 -14.92 -8.02
N GLN A 9 -2.89 -14.33 -7.67
CA GLN A 9 -1.56 -14.80 -8.07
C GLN A 9 -1.03 -15.98 -7.23
N GLY A 10 -1.82 -16.47 -6.26
CA GLY A 10 -1.51 -17.67 -5.47
C GLY A 10 -0.90 -17.41 -4.10
N VAL A 11 -0.85 -16.15 -3.62
CA VAL A 11 -0.44 -15.87 -2.24
C VAL A 11 -1.57 -16.24 -1.28
N ASP A 12 -1.26 -17.09 -0.28
CA ASP A 12 -2.21 -17.48 0.75
C ASP A 12 -2.76 -16.23 1.49
N ALA A 13 -4.09 -16.12 1.56
CA ALA A 13 -4.76 -14.98 2.18
C ALA A 13 -4.40 -14.79 3.66
N SER A 14 -4.09 -15.88 4.39
CA SER A 14 -3.65 -15.82 5.79
C SER A 14 -2.30 -15.11 5.97
N ARG A 15 -1.49 -15.00 4.91
CA ARG A 15 -0.19 -14.33 4.90
C ARG A 15 -0.27 -12.86 4.53
N ILE A 16 -1.47 -12.35 4.21
CA ILE A 16 -1.67 -10.99 3.74
C ILE A 16 -2.40 -10.19 4.83
N ARG A 17 -1.77 -9.10 5.28
CA ARG A 17 -2.40 -8.11 6.15
C ARG A 17 -2.46 -6.77 5.41
N THR A 18 -3.66 -6.22 5.27
CA THR A 18 -3.86 -4.88 4.68
C THR A 18 -4.14 -3.85 5.77
N GLN A 19 -3.49 -2.69 5.67
CA GLN A 19 -3.75 -1.55 6.54
C GLN A 19 -3.79 -0.27 5.70
N GLY A 20 -4.84 0.54 5.87
CA GLY A 20 -4.91 1.88 5.29
C GLY A 20 -4.25 2.88 6.24
N LEU A 21 -3.04 3.35 5.91
CA LEU A 21 -2.32 4.32 6.75
C LEU A 21 -2.80 5.78 6.60
N GLY A 22 -3.69 6.04 5.64
CA GLY A 22 -4.23 7.38 5.39
C GLY A 22 -3.14 8.41 5.05
N PRO A 23 -3.41 9.72 5.19
CA PRO A 23 -2.47 10.78 4.86
C PRO A 23 -1.40 11.02 5.94
N ALA A 24 -1.30 10.18 6.97
CA ALA A 24 -0.45 10.41 8.14
C ALA A 24 1.05 10.31 7.82
N ASN A 25 1.43 9.72 6.68
CA ASN A 25 2.83 9.58 6.25
C ASN A 25 2.99 9.96 4.76
N PRO A 26 2.96 11.28 4.44
CA PRO A 26 3.18 11.76 3.08
C PRO A 26 4.68 11.65 2.73
N ILE A 27 4.98 11.17 1.52
CA ILE A 27 6.35 11.18 0.96
C ILE A 27 6.65 12.46 0.18
N ALA A 28 5.61 13.23 -0.14
CA ALA A 28 5.69 14.49 -0.86
C ALA A 28 4.67 15.49 -0.31
N SER A 29 4.82 16.77 -0.67
CA SER A 29 3.89 17.81 -0.21
C SER A 29 2.44 17.51 -0.63
N ASN A 30 1.52 17.53 0.33
CA ASN A 30 0.08 17.47 0.04
C ASN A 30 -0.46 18.77 -0.57
N SER A 31 0.35 19.82 -0.70
CA SER A 31 -0.10 21.12 -1.21
C SER A 31 -0.07 21.21 -2.73
N THR A 32 0.65 20.33 -3.44
CA THR A 32 0.70 20.31 -4.92
C THR A 32 -0.05 19.10 -5.47
N ALA A 33 -0.54 19.21 -6.71
CA ALA A 33 -1.23 18.11 -7.37
C ALA A 33 -0.28 16.92 -7.61
N GLU A 34 0.97 17.23 -7.94
CA GLU A 34 2.07 16.29 -8.16
C GLU A 34 2.42 15.55 -6.87
N GLY A 35 2.55 16.26 -5.75
CA GLY A 35 2.87 15.64 -4.46
C GLY A 35 1.72 14.79 -3.91
N LYS A 36 0.46 15.20 -4.12
CA LYS A 36 -0.71 14.34 -3.85
C LYS A 36 -0.72 13.08 -4.73
N ALA A 37 -0.31 13.19 -6.00
CA ALA A 37 -0.20 12.03 -6.88
C ALA A 37 0.88 11.05 -6.38
N GLN A 38 2.03 11.56 -5.94
CA GLN A 38 3.09 10.75 -5.32
C GLN A 38 2.63 10.08 -4.01
N ASN A 39 1.80 10.75 -3.20
CA ASN A 39 1.28 10.19 -1.95
C ASN A 39 0.25 9.06 -2.15
N ARG A 40 -0.37 8.94 -3.33
CA ARG A 40 -1.29 7.84 -3.66
C ARG A 40 -0.53 6.57 -4.03
N ARG A 41 0.09 5.93 -3.04
CA ARG A 41 0.91 4.72 -3.22
C ARG A 41 0.43 3.54 -2.37
N VAL A 42 0.83 2.34 -2.78
CA VAL A 42 0.69 1.12 -1.98
C VAL A 42 2.09 0.61 -1.67
N GLU A 43 2.36 0.37 -0.39
CA GLU A 43 3.60 -0.24 0.08
C GLU A 43 3.35 -1.69 0.45
N ILE A 44 4.31 -2.56 0.14
CA ILE A 44 4.28 -3.99 0.48
C ILE A 44 5.53 -4.28 1.29
N THR A 45 5.35 -4.69 2.54
CA THR A 45 6.44 -5.11 3.42
C THR A 45 6.43 -6.63 3.55
N LEU A 46 7.57 -7.27 3.30
CA LEU A 46 7.77 -8.69 3.46
C LEU A 46 8.45 -8.94 4.81
N SER A 47 7.81 -9.73 5.67
CA SER A 47 8.40 -10.19 6.93
C SER A 47 8.62 -11.70 6.83
N PRO A 48 9.86 -12.19 7.09
CA PRO A 48 10.09 -13.62 7.21
C PRO A 48 9.33 -14.20 8.41
N LEU A 49 8.98 -15.48 8.31
CA LEU A 49 8.38 -16.27 9.38
C LEU A 49 9.44 -16.66 10.42
#